data_AF-A0AAE3M9I2-F1
#
_entry.id   AF-A0AAE3M9I2-F1
#
_cell.length_a   1.000
_cell.length_b   1.000
_cell.length_c   1.000
_cell.angle_alpha   90.00
_cell.angle_beta   90.00
_cell.angle_gamma   90.00
#
_symmetry.space_group_name_H-M   'P 1'
#
loop_
_entity.id
_entity.type
_entity.pdbx_description
1 polymer ?
#
loop_
_entity_poly.entity_id
_entity_poly.type
_entity_poly.pdbx_seq_one_letter_code
_entity_poly.pdbx_strand_id
1 'polypeptide(L)'
;MNKVIVYSIVISVIVILGVNLLHKTEPLNFSQYELKQKYATKPTSSVDHSQFEVLQEEFKTPQDVTEACLTCHNKRHEEIIHSSHWNWERVAYVEGKGISKIGKKNVLNNFCIGSNSNEQACAKCHIGFGMTSNKFDFNNARNVDCMVCHDNSEEYIKGAAMAGYPDRSVNLTKVAQGVGRPSKINCGSCHFYSGGGNNVKHGDLEDALLSCDRNTDVHMAQNGINMSCVECHTAEKHQIKGKLYSVSSTDVNRLNCEDCHTSRPHLDDLLNRHYSRIACQTCHIPTYAKVNATKMAWKWSEAGKLLNGKPYHIEDSLGNHTYLSIKGAFEWKTNVEPDYVWFNGSAQHYVAGDKVESVPVQVNKLLGSVNDPHSKIYPVKIHRGDQIYDPETNMLIQPKLYSPNKGDSAFWMDFDWNLAAEAGMKRMGLPYSGKYDFIETEMYWPVNHMVAPKDQSLDCNACHTSDNGRLAGLNGFYIPGRDSNSWVDLFGKLMFWGSLLGVFIHALARFINSLRKNEVESEEISI
;
A
#
# COMPACT_ATOMS: atom_id res chain seq x y z
N MET A 1 -27.97 -9.66 62.14
CA MET A 1 -27.64 -9.46 60.71
C MET A 1 -28.14 -10.67 59.94
N ASN A 2 -29.01 -10.47 58.94
CA ASN A 2 -29.71 -11.57 58.27
C ASN A 2 -28.70 -12.48 57.53
N LYS A 3 -28.76 -13.81 57.71
CA LYS A 3 -27.77 -14.75 57.13
C LYS A 3 -27.61 -14.57 55.62
N VAL A 4 -28.69 -14.18 54.94
CA VAL A 4 -28.71 -13.86 53.50
C VAL A 4 -27.75 -12.71 53.15
N ILE A 5 -27.67 -11.67 53.97
CA ILE A 5 -26.78 -10.51 53.75
C ILE A 5 -25.32 -10.94 53.86
N VAL A 6 -24.99 -11.81 54.82
CA VAL A 6 -23.63 -12.35 54.99
C VAL A 6 -23.22 -13.19 53.78
N TYR A 7 -24.11 -14.08 53.30
CA TYR A 7 -23.83 -14.89 52.11
C TYR A 7 -23.66 -14.05 50.84
N SER A 8 -24.51 -13.03 50.63
CA SER A 8 -24.36 -12.12 49.49
C SER A 8 -23.04 -11.36 49.53
N ILE A 9 -22.62 -10.85 50.70
CA ILE A 9 -21.33 -10.16 50.84
C ILE A 9 -20.16 -11.11 50.54
N VAL A 10 -20.20 -12.33 51.06
CA VAL A 10 -19.13 -13.32 50.83
C VAL A 10 -19.05 -13.71 49.35
N ILE A 11 -20.18 -13.95 48.68
CA ILE A 11 -20.21 -14.26 47.25
C ILE A 11 -19.70 -13.07 46.43
N SER A 12 -20.13 -11.85 46.72
CA SER A 12 -19.63 -10.65 46.04
C SER A 12 -18.13 -10.47 46.22
N VAL A 13 -17.59 -10.71 47.43
CA VAL A 13 -16.15 -10.66 47.69
C VAL A 13 -15.40 -11.75 46.94
N ILE A 14 -15.91 -12.98 46.88
CA ILE A 14 -15.31 -14.08 46.10
C ILE A 14 -15.34 -13.77 44.59
N VAL A 15 -16.44 -13.20 44.08
CA VAL A 15 -16.53 -12.78 42.68
C VAL A 15 -15.56 -11.64 42.38
N ILE A 16 -15.45 -10.64 43.26
CA ILE A 16 -14.51 -9.52 43.08
C ILE A 16 -13.05 -10.02 43.17
N LEU A 17 -12.73 -10.91 44.11
CA LEU A 17 -11.41 -11.54 44.22
C LEU A 17 -11.11 -12.42 43.02
N GLY A 18 -12.09 -13.21 42.55
CA GLY A 18 -11.97 -14.04 41.35
C GLY A 18 -11.76 -13.19 40.10
N VAL A 19 -12.51 -12.10 39.95
CA VAL A 19 -12.30 -11.12 38.89
C VAL A 19 -10.91 -10.53 39.02
N ASN A 20 -10.46 -10.02 40.17
CA ASN A 20 -9.11 -9.44 40.31
C ASN A 20 -7.97 -10.47 40.10
N LEU A 21 -8.14 -11.72 40.53
CA LEU A 21 -7.16 -12.78 40.33
C LEU A 21 -7.08 -13.22 38.86
N LEU A 22 -8.18 -13.13 38.12
CA LEU A 22 -8.26 -13.47 36.70
C LEU A 22 -7.99 -12.26 35.78
N HIS A 23 -8.21 -11.04 36.28
CA HIS A 23 -7.97 -9.79 35.57
C HIS A 23 -6.48 -9.45 35.71
N LYS A 24 -5.67 -10.12 34.89
CA LYS A 24 -4.29 -9.69 34.66
C LYS A 24 -4.34 -8.29 34.06
N THR A 25 -3.88 -7.28 34.80
CA THR A 25 -3.59 -5.97 34.24
C THR A 25 -2.64 -6.18 33.05
N GLU A 26 -3.04 -5.74 31.85
CA GLU A 26 -2.15 -5.83 30.69
C GLU A 26 -0.81 -5.16 31.04
N PRO A 27 0.33 -5.84 30.84
CA PRO A 27 1.63 -5.24 31.06
C PRO A 27 1.76 -3.95 30.24
N LEU A 28 2.27 -2.89 30.87
CA LEU A 28 2.48 -1.61 30.18
C LEU A 28 3.58 -1.79 29.12
N ASN A 29 3.25 -1.49 27.87
CA ASN A 29 4.24 -1.43 26.78
C ASN A 29 4.94 -0.05 26.79
N PHE A 30 6.00 0.09 27.58
CA PHE A 30 6.73 1.36 27.74
C PHE A 30 7.23 1.94 26.41
N SER A 31 7.69 1.10 25.47
CA SER A 31 8.16 1.55 24.15
C SER A 31 7.06 2.26 23.35
N GLN A 32 5.81 1.78 23.46
CA GLN A 32 4.67 2.41 22.81
C GLN A 32 4.36 3.78 23.43
N TYR A 33 4.50 3.93 24.76
CA TYR A 33 4.28 5.21 25.43
C TYR A 33 5.32 6.26 25.03
N GLU A 34 6.59 5.86 24.93
CA GLU A 34 7.67 6.74 24.49
C GLU A 34 7.42 7.28 23.06
N LEU A 35 6.99 6.40 22.13
CA LEU A 35 6.60 6.83 20.79
C LEU A 35 5.42 7.80 20.81
N LYS A 36 4.37 7.51 21.58
CA LYS A 36 3.21 8.40 21.70
C LYS A 36 3.64 9.78 22.21
N GLN A 37 4.53 9.84 23.19
CA GLN A 37 5.04 11.10 23.71
C GLN A 37 5.87 11.85 22.67
N LYS A 38 6.78 11.16 21.98
CA LYS A 38 7.64 11.75 20.93
C LYS A 38 6.83 12.39 19.80
N TYR A 39 5.75 11.74 19.37
CA TYR A 39 4.94 12.23 18.24
C TYR A 39 3.73 13.09 18.66
N ALA A 40 3.48 13.25 19.96
CA ALA A 40 2.48 14.20 20.46
C ALA A 40 2.90 15.66 20.24
N THR A 41 4.21 15.95 20.27
CA THR A 41 4.75 17.28 20.00
C THR A 41 4.95 17.48 18.50
N LYS A 42 4.17 18.38 17.89
CA LYS A 42 4.32 18.75 16.47
C LYS A 42 5.40 19.83 16.29
N PRO A 43 6.23 19.75 15.25
CA PRO A 43 7.20 20.81 14.94
C PRO A 43 6.49 22.13 14.65
N THR A 44 6.95 23.22 15.24
CA THR A 44 6.53 24.58 14.91
C THR A 44 7.49 25.18 13.88
N SER A 45 6.98 25.93 12.91
CA SER A 45 7.84 26.66 11.97
C SER A 45 8.59 27.77 12.72
N SER A 46 9.87 27.92 12.42
CA SER A 46 10.68 29.04 12.95
C SER A 46 10.56 30.32 12.13
N VAL A 47 9.87 30.26 10.98
CA VAL A 47 9.70 31.38 10.04
C VAL A 47 8.23 31.49 9.61
N ASP A 48 7.79 32.73 9.38
CA ASP A 48 6.50 33.05 8.79
C ASP A 48 6.73 33.66 7.39
N HIS A 49 6.35 32.91 6.36
CA HIS A 49 6.59 33.32 4.97
C HIS A 49 5.74 34.54 4.57
N SER A 50 4.62 34.80 5.26
CA SER A 50 3.79 35.97 5.02
C SER A 50 4.46 37.30 5.37
N GLN A 51 5.61 37.29 6.05
CA GLN A 51 6.34 38.49 6.46
C GLN A 51 7.47 38.89 5.51
N PHE A 52 7.79 38.06 4.51
CA PHE A 52 8.87 38.37 3.57
C PHE A 52 8.39 39.26 2.43
N GLU A 53 9.08 40.38 2.20
CA GLU A 53 8.77 41.36 1.15
C GLU A 53 8.73 40.73 -0.25
N VAL A 54 9.67 39.83 -0.54
CA VAL A 54 9.74 39.09 -1.82
C VAL A 54 8.51 38.21 -2.08
N LEU A 55 7.67 37.94 -1.07
CA LEU A 55 6.43 37.17 -1.19
C LEU A 55 5.17 38.05 -1.09
N GLN A 56 5.30 39.37 -1.02
CA GLN A 56 4.16 40.31 -1.00
C GLN A 56 3.74 40.78 -2.40
N GLU A 57 4.49 40.41 -3.43
CA GLU A 57 4.19 40.80 -4.81
C GLU A 57 3.11 39.93 -5.46
N GLU A 58 2.56 40.43 -6.58
CA GLU A 58 1.64 39.67 -7.42
C GLU A 58 2.43 38.80 -8.40
N PHE A 59 2.36 37.48 -8.22
CA PHE A 59 3.02 36.52 -9.11
C PHE A 59 2.18 36.24 -10.36
N LYS A 60 2.76 36.42 -11.55
CA LYS A 60 2.08 36.19 -12.83
C LYS A 60 2.14 34.73 -13.26
N THR A 61 3.23 34.06 -12.92
CA THR A 61 3.47 32.65 -13.25
C THR A 61 3.94 31.89 -12.01
N PRO A 62 3.70 30.58 -11.92
CA PRO A 62 4.24 29.78 -10.82
C PRO A 62 5.78 29.73 -10.83
N GLN A 63 6.41 29.94 -11.98
CA GLN A 63 7.86 30.06 -12.07
C GLN A 63 8.39 31.31 -11.36
N ASP A 64 7.63 32.41 -11.36
CA ASP A 64 8.01 33.63 -10.62
C ASP A 64 8.06 33.33 -9.11
N VAL A 65 7.12 32.51 -8.60
CA VAL A 65 7.15 32.03 -7.21
C VAL A 65 8.40 31.19 -6.96
N THR A 66 8.72 30.24 -7.83
CA THR A 66 9.93 29.42 -7.70
C THR A 66 11.19 30.28 -7.69
N GLU A 67 11.28 31.30 -8.54
CA GLU A 67 12.41 32.25 -8.55
C GLU A 67 12.51 33.01 -7.23
N ALA A 68 11.39 33.51 -6.71
CA ALA A 68 11.34 34.17 -5.39
C ALA A 68 11.83 33.23 -4.29
N CYS A 69 11.36 31.98 -4.24
CA CYS A 69 11.83 30.98 -3.27
C CYS A 69 13.34 30.75 -3.36
N LEU A 70 13.90 30.70 -4.58
CA LEU A 70 15.31 30.40 -4.82
C LEU A 70 16.27 31.52 -4.38
N THR A 71 15.76 32.73 -4.14
CA THR A 71 16.57 33.82 -3.56
C THR A 71 17.06 33.51 -2.14
N CYS A 72 16.28 32.76 -1.35
CA CYS A 72 16.63 32.33 0.01
C CYS A 72 16.97 30.84 0.09
N HIS A 73 16.19 29.99 -0.59
CA HIS A 73 16.37 28.54 -0.62
C HIS A 73 17.34 28.11 -1.71
N ASN A 74 18.51 28.74 -1.73
CA ASN A 74 19.52 28.48 -2.74
C ASN A 74 19.89 26.99 -2.75
N LYS A 75 20.04 26.44 -3.97
CA LYS A 75 20.36 25.02 -4.23
C LYS A 75 19.33 23.97 -3.82
N ARG A 76 18.18 24.32 -3.24
CA ARG A 76 17.13 23.31 -2.96
C ARG A 76 16.59 22.66 -4.24
N HIS A 77 16.58 23.40 -5.35
CA HIS A 77 16.29 22.82 -6.67
C HIS A 77 17.31 21.73 -7.07
N GLU A 78 18.60 21.90 -6.77
CA GLU A 78 19.65 20.89 -7.08
C GLU A 78 19.35 19.55 -6.36
N GLU A 79 18.83 19.63 -5.13
CA GLU A 79 18.40 18.44 -4.38
C GLU A 79 17.18 17.77 -5.04
N ILE A 80 16.21 18.56 -5.48
CA ILE A 80 14.98 18.08 -6.12
C ILE A 80 15.25 17.43 -7.47
N ILE A 81 16.11 18.03 -8.31
CA ILE A 81 16.39 17.51 -9.66
C ILE A 81 17.09 16.15 -9.64
N HIS A 82 17.69 15.75 -8.53
CA HIS A 82 18.26 14.42 -8.34
C HIS A 82 17.28 13.41 -7.73
N SER A 83 16.08 13.84 -7.37
CA SER A 83 15.03 12.97 -6.84
C SER A 83 14.29 12.20 -7.93
N SER A 84 13.62 11.12 -7.53
CA SER A 84 12.71 10.39 -8.42
C SER A 84 11.36 11.08 -8.62
N HIS A 85 10.97 11.96 -7.71
CA HIS A 85 9.74 12.75 -7.90
C HIS A 85 9.91 13.67 -9.10
N TRP A 86 11.12 14.21 -9.29
CA TRP A 86 11.49 14.99 -10.47
C TRP A 86 11.73 14.13 -11.70
N ASN A 87 12.62 13.13 -11.61
CA ASN A 87 13.03 12.36 -12.80
C ASN A 87 11.99 11.34 -13.27
N TRP A 88 11.04 10.96 -12.42
CA TRP A 88 10.13 9.81 -12.61
C TRP A 88 10.84 8.48 -12.89
N GLU A 89 12.14 8.41 -12.64
CA GLU A 89 12.97 7.22 -12.78
C GLU A 89 14.08 7.23 -11.72
N ARG A 90 14.66 6.06 -11.48
CA ARG A 90 15.85 5.85 -10.66
C ARG A 90 16.73 4.82 -11.36
N VAL A 91 18.04 4.99 -11.23
CA VAL A 91 18.99 3.92 -11.58
C VAL A 91 18.95 2.87 -10.48
N ALA A 92 18.71 1.62 -10.86
CA ALA A 92 18.67 0.49 -9.95
C ALA A 92 19.20 -0.77 -10.64
N TYR A 93 19.72 -1.71 -9.86
CA TYR A 93 19.96 -3.06 -10.35
C TYR A 93 18.61 -3.79 -10.49
N VAL A 94 18.38 -4.41 -11.63
CA VAL A 94 17.19 -5.23 -11.89
C VAL A 94 17.68 -6.63 -12.17
N GLU A 95 17.20 -7.59 -11.37
CA GLU A 95 17.55 -9.00 -11.56
C GLU A 95 17.19 -9.46 -12.97
N GLY A 96 18.15 -10.05 -13.68
CA GLY A 96 18.03 -10.46 -15.08
C GLY A 96 18.30 -9.37 -16.13
N LYS A 97 18.33 -8.09 -15.76
CA LYS A 97 18.55 -6.96 -16.69
C LYS A 97 19.76 -6.07 -16.35
N GLY A 98 20.36 -6.23 -15.17
CA GLY A 98 21.51 -5.43 -14.74
C GLY A 98 21.12 -4.02 -14.31
N ILE A 99 22.05 -3.06 -14.43
CA ILE A 99 21.80 -1.66 -14.06
C ILE A 99 20.87 -1.02 -15.09
N SER A 100 19.67 -0.63 -14.66
CA SER A 100 18.62 -0.07 -15.52
C SER A 100 17.94 1.14 -14.87
N LYS A 101 17.32 1.99 -15.69
CA LYS A 101 16.50 3.11 -15.24
C LYS A 101 15.03 2.68 -15.12
N ILE A 102 14.53 2.60 -13.90
CA ILE A 102 13.17 2.12 -13.60
C ILE A 102 12.38 3.21 -12.87
N GLY A 103 11.13 3.37 -13.27
CA GLY A 103 10.17 4.27 -12.65
C GLY A 103 9.02 4.61 -13.59
N LYS A 104 8.13 5.52 -13.17
CA LYS A 104 6.94 5.95 -13.91
C LYS A 104 7.25 6.36 -15.37
N LYS A 105 8.45 6.87 -15.65
CA LYS A 105 8.87 7.24 -17.00
C LYS A 105 9.00 6.06 -17.96
N ASN A 106 9.39 4.87 -17.50
CA ASN A 106 9.75 3.74 -18.38
C ASN A 106 8.93 2.47 -18.11
N VAL A 107 8.33 2.34 -16.92
CA VAL A 107 7.52 1.19 -16.50
C VAL A 107 6.08 1.38 -16.97
N LEU A 108 5.50 0.31 -17.53
CA LEU A 108 4.07 0.27 -17.81
C LEU A 108 3.29 -0.17 -16.55
N ASN A 109 2.04 0.26 -16.43
CA ASN A 109 1.07 -0.26 -15.46
C ASN A 109 -0.17 -0.76 -16.20
N ASN A 110 -1.06 -1.49 -15.52
CA ASN A 110 -2.35 -1.89 -16.10
C ASN A 110 -3.50 -0.94 -15.72
N PHE A 111 -3.19 0.34 -15.47
CA PHE A 111 -4.17 1.42 -15.29
C PHE A 111 -4.20 2.28 -16.57
N CYS A 112 -3.50 3.42 -16.56
CA CYS A 112 -3.37 4.31 -17.72
C CYS A 112 -2.24 3.88 -18.68
N ILE A 113 -1.74 2.65 -18.57
CA ILE A 113 -0.69 2.04 -19.39
C ILE A 113 0.69 2.68 -19.15
N GLY A 114 0.92 3.92 -19.57
CA GLY A 114 2.19 4.59 -19.31
C GLY A 114 2.18 6.06 -19.71
N SER A 115 3.17 6.81 -19.19
CA SER A 115 3.17 8.28 -19.29
C SER A 115 3.70 8.83 -20.61
N ASN A 116 4.51 8.07 -21.34
CA ASN A 116 5.06 8.56 -22.60
C ASN A 116 3.96 8.73 -23.64
N SER A 117 4.05 9.80 -24.44
CA SER A 117 3.00 10.32 -25.33
C SER A 117 1.77 10.91 -24.63
N ASN A 118 1.69 10.81 -23.29
CA ASN A 118 0.57 11.23 -22.45
C ASN A 118 1.02 12.24 -21.38
N GLU A 119 2.24 12.78 -21.48
CA GLU A 119 2.91 13.53 -20.42
C GLU A 119 2.07 14.73 -19.97
N GLN A 120 1.46 15.46 -20.90
CA GLN A 120 0.61 16.63 -20.60
C GLN A 120 -0.51 16.31 -19.59
N ALA A 121 -1.15 15.14 -19.71
CA ALA A 121 -2.18 14.69 -18.77
C ALA A 121 -1.55 14.16 -17.47
N CYS A 122 -0.52 13.33 -17.60
CA CYS A 122 0.12 12.65 -16.46
C CYS A 122 0.89 13.58 -15.53
N ALA A 123 1.37 14.71 -16.05
CA ALA A 123 2.17 15.71 -15.33
C ALA A 123 1.37 16.51 -14.30
N LYS A 124 0.04 16.34 -14.24
CA LYS A 124 -0.76 16.77 -13.07
C LYS A 124 -0.14 16.28 -11.75
N CYS A 125 0.51 15.11 -11.76
CA CYS A 125 1.21 14.56 -10.59
C CYS A 125 2.75 14.60 -10.70
N HIS A 126 3.31 15.45 -11.58
CA HIS A 126 4.74 15.75 -11.60
C HIS A 126 5.03 16.96 -10.70
N ILE A 127 6.17 16.97 -10.02
CA ILE A 127 6.59 18.10 -9.16
C ILE A 127 7.27 19.22 -9.96
N GLY A 128 6.75 19.50 -11.15
CA GLY A 128 7.24 20.54 -12.03
C GLY A 128 6.19 21.10 -12.99
N PHE A 129 6.61 22.11 -13.75
CA PHE A 129 5.77 22.90 -14.66
C PHE A 129 6.13 22.72 -16.12
N GLY A 130 5.17 22.39 -16.96
CA GLY A 130 5.32 22.39 -18.43
C GLY A 130 5.80 21.07 -19.04
N MET A 131 5.63 19.94 -18.36
CA MET A 131 5.95 18.62 -18.92
C MET A 131 4.86 18.18 -19.91
N THR A 132 4.95 18.64 -21.16
CA THR A 132 4.06 18.25 -22.26
C THR A 132 4.57 17.05 -23.04
N SER A 133 5.87 16.75 -22.94
CA SER A 133 6.56 15.82 -23.81
C SER A 133 7.94 15.42 -23.25
N ASN A 134 8.54 14.34 -23.75
CA ASN A 134 9.95 13.96 -23.52
C ASN A 134 11.03 15.05 -23.73
N LYS A 135 10.69 16.21 -24.31
CA LYS A 135 11.57 17.38 -24.44
C LYS A 135 11.57 18.30 -23.22
N PHE A 136 10.92 17.90 -22.13
CA PHE A 136 10.92 18.65 -20.87
C PHE A 136 12.34 18.93 -20.38
N ASP A 137 12.61 20.17 -20.00
CA ASP A 137 13.93 20.57 -19.49
C ASP A 137 14.04 20.27 -17.99
N PHE A 138 14.65 19.11 -17.70
CA PHE A 138 14.91 18.64 -16.34
C PHE A 138 16.03 19.42 -15.62
N ASN A 139 16.77 20.30 -16.31
CA ASN A 139 17.86 21.09 -15.72
C ASN A 139 17.43 22.51 -15.37
N ASN A 140 16.27 22.96 -15.84
CA ASN A 140 15.78 24.30 -15.55
C ASN A 140 15.15 24.36 -14.15
N ALA A 141 15.84 25.01 -13.22
CA ALA A 141 15.40 25.21 -11.83
C ALA A 141 14.03 25.89 -11.73
N ARG A 142 13.67 26.77 -12.68
CA ARG A 142 12.37 27.46 -12.69
C ARG A 142 11.20 26.49 -12.88
N ASN A 143 11.44 25.33 -13.48
CA ASN A 143 10.40 24.33 -13.70
C ASN A 143 10.08 23.51 -12.45
N VAL A 144 10.79 23.69 -11.32
CA VAL A 144 10.50 23.01 -10.06
C VAL A 144 9.24 23.59 -9.41
N ASP A 145 8.30 22.72 -9.05
CA ASP A 145 7.10 23.08 -8.31
C ASP A 145 7.34 22.92 -6.81
N CYS A 146 7.71 24.00 -6.13
CA CYS A 146 7.91 24.01 -4.68
C CYS A 146 6.57 23.89 -3.92
N MET A 147 5.48 24.41 -4.49
CA MET A 147 4.22 24.63 -3.80
C MET A 147 3.40 23.36 -3.63
N VAL A 148 3.45 22.44 -4.61
CA VAL A 148 2.69 21.17 -4.55
C VAL A 148 2.96 20.37 -3.27
N CYS A 149 4.18 20.46 -2.74
CA CYS A 149 4.59 19.79 -1.52
C CYS A 149 4.47 20.67 -0.26
N HIS A 150 4.52 21.99 -0.40
CA HIS A 150 4.73 22.91 0.72
C HIS A 150 3.56 23.85 1.01
N ASP A 151 2.55 23.96 0.14
CA ASP A 151 1.39 24.81 0.38
C ASP A 151 0.60 24.37 1.62
N ASN A 152 0.46 25.24 2.62
CA ASN A 152 -0.45 25.06 3.75
C ASN A 152 -1.60 26.10 3.74
N SER A 153 -1.80 26.82 2.63
CA SER A 153 -2.95 27.72 2.46
C SER A 153 -4.24 26.99 2.05
N GLU A 154 -4.10 25.73 1.62
CA GLU A 154 -5.17 24.86 1.08
C GLU A 154 -5.77 25.36 -0.26
N GLU A 155 -5.06 26.26 -0.96
CA GLU A 155 -5.50 26.79 -2.26
C GLU A 155 -4.78 26.15 -3.46
N TYR A 156 -3.62 25.53 -3.25
CA TYR A 156 -2.82 25.04 -4.36
C TYR A 156 -3.37 23.75 -4.95
N ILE A 157 -3.75 23.79 -6.23
CA ILE A 157 -4.13 22.62 -7.01
C ILE A 157 -3.54 22.68 -8.41
N LYS A 158 -2.99 21.56 -8.87
CA LYS A 158 -2.53 21.40 -10.26
C LYS A 158 -3.71 21.18 -11.20
N GLY A 159 -3.75 21.94 -12.29
CA GLY A 159 -4.81 21.87 -13.29
C GLY A 159 -4.87 20.52 -14.00
N ALA A 160 -6.07 20.08 -14.36
CA ALA A 160 -6.26 18.83 -15.10
C ALA A 160 -5.66 18.94 -16.51
N ALA A 161 -4.72 18.06 -16.82
CA ALA A 161 -4.02 18.01 -18.11
C ALA A 161 -3.38 19.34 -18.57
N MET A 162 -2.95 20.15 -17.60
CA MET A 162 -2.23 21.39 -17.82
C MET A 162 -0.70 21.22 -17.73
N ALA A 163 -0.17 20.04 -18.07
CA ALA A 163 1.28 19.79 -18.08
C ALA A 163 2.00 20.09 -16.75
N GLY A 164 1.28 19.98 -15.63
CA GLY A 164 1.79 20.29 -14.30
C GLY A 164 1.65 21.75 -13.87
N TYR A 165 1.08 22.64 -14.68
CA TYR A 165 0.74 23.99 -14.19
C TYR A 165 -0.39 23.95 -13.14
N PRO A 166 -0.40 24.89 -12.17
CA PRO A 166 -1.55 25.09 -11.28
C PRO A 166 -2.79 25.45 -12.08
N ASP A 167 -3.95 25.19 -11.48
CA ASP A 167 -5.21 25.70 -12.00
C ASP A 167 -5.18 27.24 -12.04
N ARG A 168 -5.85 27.85 -13.01
CA ARG A 168 -5.82 29.31 -13.22
C ARG A 168 -6.50 30.08 -12.08
N SER A 169 -7.30 29.41 -11.25
CA SER A 169 -7.95 30.01 -10.08
C SER A 169 -7.03 30.13 -8.86
N VAL A 170 -5.85 29.50 -8.88
CA VAL A 170 -4.92 29.50 -7.73
C VAL A 170 -4.35 30.91 -7.51
N ASN A 171 -4.48 31.42 -6.29
CA ASN A 171 -3.80 32.64 -5.87
C ASN A 171 -2.35 32.32 -5.48
N LEU A 172 -1.44 32.53 -6.43
CA LEU A 172 -0.01 32.22 -6.26
C LEU A 172 0.63 32.99 -5.10
N THR A 173 0.23 34.24 -4.85
CA THR A 173 0.75 35.05 -3.74
C THR A 173 0.34 34.45 -2.40
N LYS A 174 -0.94 34.11 -2.22
CA LYS A 174 -1.41 33.48 -0.98
C LYS A 174 -0.77 32.12 -0.74
N VAL A 175 -0.63 31.30 -1.78
CA VAL A 175 0.08 30.02 -1.69
C VAL A 175 1.53 30.20 -1.27
N ALA A 176 2.26 31.14 -1.90
CA ALA A 176 3.65 31.41 -1.60
C ALA A 176 3.84 31.87 -0.13
N GLN A 177 2.93 32.69 0.39
CA GLN A 177 2.93 33.14 1.78
C GLN A 177 2.53 32.04 2.77
N GLY A 178 1.73 31.07 2.33
CA GLY A 178 1.23 29.96 3.13
C GLY A 178 2.13 28.73 3.16
N VAL A 179 3.34 28.78 2.60
CA VAL A 179 4.20 27.60 2.54
C VAL A 179 4.74 27.18 3.91
N GLY A 180 4.85 25.87 4.12
CA GLY A 180 5.36 25.29 5.37
C GLY A 180 5.77 23.82 5.25
N ARG A 181 5.78 23.12 6.39
CA ARG A 181 6.08 21.69 6.42
C ARG A 181 4.96 20.91 5.72
N PRO A 182 5.27 19.93 4.84
CA PRO A 182 4.26 19.16 4.12
C PRO A 182 3.27 18.46 5.06
N SER A 183 1.99 18.66 4.77
CA SER A 183 0.87 17.98 5.40
C SER A 183 0.36 16.81 4.54
N LYS A 184 -0.67 16.10 5.01
CA LYS A 184 -1.26 14.97 4.28
C LYS A 184 -1.83 15.37 2.91
N ILE A 185 -2.40 16.57 2.79
CA ILE A 185 -3.03 17.02 1.55
C ILE A 185 -2.01 17.26 0.43
N ASN A 186 -0.81 17.72 0.79
CA ASN A 186 0.27 17.94 -0.19
C ASN A 186 0.66 16.64 -0.89
N CYS A 187 0.93 15.58 -0.13
CA CYS A 187 1.22 14.26 -0.67
C CYS A 187 -0.03 13.64 -1.36
N GLY A 188 -1.19 13.82 -0.73
CA GLY A 188 -2.48 13.30 -1.18
C GLY A 188 -2.91 13.80 -2.55
N SER A 189 -2.58 15.05 -2.89
CA SER A 189 -2.86 15.69 -4.20
C SER A 189 -2.50 14.83 -5.41
N CYS A 190 -1.49 13.96 -5.25
CA CYS A 190 -1.04 13.02 -6.26
C CYS A 190 -1.26 11.55 -5.86
N HIS A 191 -0.99 11.22 -4.59
CA HIS A 191 -1.00 9.83 -4.14
C HIS A 191 -2.41 9.25 -3.93
N PHE A 192 -3.40 10.07 -3.54
CA PHE A 192 -4.78 9.63 -3.34
C PHE A 192 -5.54 9.50 -4.67
N TYR A 193 -5.18 10.31 -5.66
CA TYR A 193 -5.88 10.38 -6.96
C TYR A 193 -5.16 9.64 -8.10
N SER A 194 -4.13 8.86 -7.77
CA SER A 194 -3.40 8.06 -8.74
C SER A 194 -4.32 7.11 -9.49
N GLY A 195 -4.19 7.03 -10.82
CA GLY A 195 -5.08 6.23 -11.67
C GLY A 195 -6.32 6.99 -12.17
N GLY A 196 -6.44 8.29 -11.87
CA GLY A 196 -7.45 9.19 -12.43
C GLY A 196 -8.67 9.42 -11.54
N GLY A 197 -8.58 9.15 -10.24
CA GLY A 197 -9.65 9.36 -9.25
C GLY A 197 -9.21 8.92 -7.85
N ASN A 198 -9.96 9.38 -6.83
CA ASN A 198 -9.70 9.03 -5.43
C ASN A 198 -9.72 7.50 -5.23
N ASN A 199 -8.74 6.99 -4.49
CA ASN A 199 -8.55 5.58 -4.15
C ASN A 199 -8.51 4.57 -5.33
N VAL A 200 -8.35 5.03 -6.58
CA VAL A 200 -8.39 4.14 -7.76
C VAL A 200 -7.26 3.11 -7.74
N LYS A 201 -6.02 3.57 -7.53
CA LYS A 201 -4.81 2.76 -7.79
C LYS A 201 -4.33 1.99 -6.57
N HIS A 202 -3.97 2.69 -5.49
CA HIS A 202 -3.34 2.08 -4.31
C HIS A 202 -4.33 1.22 -3.50
N GLY A 203 -5.52 1.73 -3.23
CA GLY A 203 -6.52 1.07 -2.39
C GLY A 203 -6.36 1.36 -0.89
N ASP A 204 -5.15 1.75 -0.44
CA ASP A 204 -4.85 2.12 0.94
C ASP A 204 -4.47 3.60 1.11
N LEU A 205 -4.57 4.40 0.05
CA LEU A 205 -4.24 5.83 0.04
C LEU A 205 -5.38 6.61 -0.63
N GLU A 206 -6.12 7.37 0.18
CA GLU A 206 -7.36 8.05 -0.23
C GLU A 206 -7.61 9.33 0.58
N ASP A 207 -8.52 10.16 0.08
CA ASP A 207 -8.91 11.44 0.72
C ASP A 207 -9.39 11.29 2.16
N ALA A 208 -10.04 10.16 2.49
CA ALA A 208 -10.49 9.90 3.85
C ALA A 208 -9.34 9.98 4.88
N LEU A 209 -8.10 9.69 4.47
CA LEU A 209 -6.91 9.78 5.32
C LEU A 209 -6.55 11.21 5.74
N LEU A 210 -7.07 12.24 5.07
CA LEU A 210 -6.90 13.64 5.50
C LEU A 210 -7.49 13.87 6.89
N SER A 211 -8.60 13.19 7.20
CA SER A 211 -9.37 13.38 8.43
C SER A 211 -9.92 12.09 9.02
N CYS A 212 -9.15 11.00 8.92
CA CYS A 212 -9.62 9.69 9.35
C CYS A 212 -9.62 9.50 10.87
N ASP A 213 -10.31 8.45 11.32
CA ASP A 213 -10.24 7.91 12.66
C ASP A 213 -9.29 6.71 12.76
N ARG A 214 -9.09 6.21 13.99
CA ARG A 214 -8.24 5.03 14.24
C ARG A 214 -8.74 3.74 13.58
N ASN A 215 -10.02 3.62 13.23
CA ASN A 215 -10.52 2.42 12.53
C ASN A 215 -10.02 2.39 11.09
N THR A 216 -9.87 3.56 10.48
CA THR A 216 -9.30 3.69 9.14
C THR A 216 -7.79 3.48 9.16
N ASP A 217 -7.04 4.32 9.89
CA ASP A 217 -5.59 4.20 10.04
C ASP A 217 -5.11 4.74 11.40
N VAL A 218 -4.49 3.88 12.22
CA VAL A 218 -4.08 4.26 13.58
C VAL A 218 -2.97 5.32 13.65
N HIS A 219 -2.16 5.48 12.61
CA HIS A 219 -1.04 6.43 12.57
C HIS A 219 -1.49 7.82 12.10
N MET A 220 -2.34 7.85 11.08
CA MET A 220 -2.83 9.07 10.45
C MET A 220 -4.10 9.64 11.09
N ALA A 221 -4.76 8.87 11.97
CA ALA A 221 -5.99 9.23 12.65
C ALA A 221 -5.92 10.57 13.41
N GLN A 222 -6.93 11.41 13.23
CA GLN A 222 -7.12 12.66 13.96
C GLN A 222 -7.37 12.44 15.45
N ASN A 223 -8.10 11.37 15.81
CA ASN A 223 -8.29 10.94 17.20
C ASN A 223 -7.13 10.07 17.72
N GLY A 224 -5.94 10.26 17.16
CA GLY A 224 -4.71 9.53 17.48
C GLY A 224 -3.47 10.43 17.39
N ILE A 225 -2.35 9.89 16.90
CA ILE A 225 -1.08 10.63 16.75
C ILE A 225 -1.16 11.65 15.60
N ASN A 226 -2.11 11.47 14.68
CA ASN A 226 -2.38 12.36 13.55
C ASN A 226 -1.09 12.66 12.75
N MET A 227 -0.34 11.60 12.39
CA MET A 227 0.88 11.75 11.59
C MET A 227 0.55 12.31 10.20
N SER A 228 1.39 13.22 9.70
CA SER A 228 1.53 13.47 8.26
C SER A 228 2.46 12.42 7.63
N CYS A 229 2.54 12.42 6.30
CA CYS A 229 3.31 11.43 5.56
C CYS A 229 4.82 11.51 5.90
N VAL A 230 5.32 12.72 6.10
CA VAL A 230 6.75 13.04 6.30
C VAL A 230 7.30 12.65 7.68
N GLU A 231 6.45 12.16 8.59
CA GLU A 231 6.84 11.61 9.88
C GLU A 231 7.40 10.19 9.73
N CYS A 232 6.88 9.42 8.77
CA CYS A 232 7.42 8.11 8.39
C CYS A 232 8.33 8.25 7.16
N HIS A 233 7.85 8.91 6.11
CA HIS A 233 8.59 9.24 4.89
C HIS A 233 9.50 10.46 5.10
N THR A 234 10.48 10.32 5.98
CA THR A 234 11.48 11.36 6.22
C THR A 234 12.27 11.66 4.95
N ALA A 235 12.78 12.89 4.84
CA ALA A 235 13.57 13.31 3.69
C ALA A 235 14.88 13.93 4.14
N GLU A 236 15.97 13.54 3.48
CA GLU A 236 17.26 14.21 3.58
C GLU A 236 17.60 14.76 2.20
N LYS A 237 17.93 16.06 2.11
CA LYS A 237 18.21 16.74 0.82
C LYS A 237 17.13 16.44 -0.24
N HIS A 238 15.86 16.63 0.14
CA HIS A 238 14.67 16.32 -0.69
C HIS A 238 14.57 14.89 -1.25
N GLN A 239 15.38 13.95 -0.75
CA GLN A 239 15.27 12.53 -1.05
C GLN A 239 14.35 11.86 -0.03
N ILE A 240 13.08 11.69 -0.41
CA ILE A 240 12.05 11.07 0.43
C ILE A 240 12.32 9.57 0.58
N LYS A 241 12.39 9.08 1.83
CA LYS A 241 12.53 7.68 2.23
C LYS A 241 11.28 6.87 1.85
N GLY A 242 11.45 5.57 1.63
CA GLY A 242 10.35 4.65 1.32
C GLY A 242 10.16 4.46 -0.17
N LYS A 243 11.12 3.80 -0.82
CA LYS A 243 10.97 3.42 -2.23
C LYS A 243 9.76 2.48 -2.37
N LEU A 244 8.85 2.80 -3.27
CA LEU A 244 7.68 1.97 -3.57
C LEU A 244 8.07 0.76 -4.42
N TYR A 245 7.59 -0.43 -4.04
CA TYR A 245 7.91 -1.71 -4.69
C TYR A 245 7.44 -1.81 -6.14
N SER A 246 6.29 -1.21 -6.49
CA SER A 246 5.72 -1.25 -7.84
C SER A 246 6.42 -0.35 -8.87
N VAL A 247 7.44 0.40 -8.45
CA VAL A 247 8.29 1.23 -9.33
C VAL A 247 9.77 1.19 -8.95
N SER A 248 10.19 0.22 -8.13
CA SER A 248 11.58 0.08 -7.65
C SER A 248 11.96 -1.38 -7.45
N SER A 249 13.05 -1.80 -8.09
CA SER A 249 13.41 -3.22 -8.18
C SER A 249 14.24 -3.78 -7.03
N THR A 250 14.93 -2.93 -6.25
CA THR A 250 15.84 -3.37 -5.17
C THR A 250 15.33 -3.04 -3.78
N ASP A 251 15.67 -3.88 -2.81
CA ASP A 251 15.36 -3.68 -1.39
C ASP A 251 16.27 -2.64 -0.69
N VAL A 252 16.25 -1.40 -1.19
CA VAL A 252 17.10 -0.30 -0.70
C VAL A 252 16.25 0.91 -0.36
N ASN A 253 16.54 1.55 0.78
CA ASN A 253 15.84 2.76 1.25
C ASN A 253 14.32 2.53 1.40
N ARG A 254 13.96 1.40 2.02
CA ARG A 254 12.58 1.05 2.40
C ARG A 254 12.18 1.70 3.72
N LEU A 255 10.88 1.75 3.96
CA LEU A 255 10.30 2.01 5.27
C LEU A 255 9.86 0.70 5.86
N ASN A 256 10.17 0.53 7.14
CA ASN A 256 9.77 -0.64 7.90
C ASN A 256 9.06 -0.18 9.16
N CYS A 257 8.12 -0.97 9.69
CA CYS A 257 7.48 -0.70 10.96
C CYS A 257 8.53 -0.58 12.09
N GLU A 258 9.65 -1.27 11.91
CA GLU A 258 10.79 -1.39 12.79
C GLU A 258 11.61 -0.09 12.91
N ASP A 259 11.36 0.90 12.04
CA ASP A 259 11.92 2.25 12.20
C ASP A 259 11.37 2.95 13.47
N CYS A 260 10.23 2.48 13.99
CA CYS A 260 9.62 2.97 15.23
C CYS A 260 9.36 1.85 16.25
N HIS A 261 8.92 0.67 15.80
CA HIS A 261 8.63 -0.49 16.64
C HIS A 261 9.84 -1.42 16.76
N THR A 262 9.87 -2.30 17.74
CA THR A 262 10.88 -3.37 17.76
C THR A 262 10.46 -4.51 16.83
N SER A 263 11.40 -5.39 16.48
CA SER A 263 11.09 -6.65 15.77
C SER A 263 10.33 -7.67 16.62
N ARG A 264 10.10 -7.36 17.90
CA ARG A 264 9.35 -8.19 18.86
C ARG A 264 8.42 -7.29 19.69
N PRO A 265 7.43 -6.64 19.07
CA PRO A 265 6.63 -5.60 19.72
C PRO A 265 5.54 -6.18 20.63
N HIS A 266 5.27 -7.49 20.55
CA HIS A 266 4.20 -8.14 21.30
C HIS A 266 4.70 -8.64 22.65
N LEU A 267 3.81 -8.64 23.64
CA LEU A 267 4.04 -9.30 24.93
C LEU A 267 3.96 -10.82 24.82
N ASP A 268 3.27 -11.32 23.78
CA ASP A 268 3.20 -12.73 23.44
C ASP A 268 4.37 -13.11 22.52
N ASP A 269 5.27 -13.95 23.02
CA ASP A 269 6.43 -14.45 22.28
C ASP A 269 6.05 -15.30 21.07
N LEU A 270 4.88 -15.95 21.06
CA LEU A 270 4.40 -16.69 19.90
C LEU A 270 4.16 -15.76 18.72
N LEU A 271 3.54 -14.59 18.94
CA LEU A 271 3.35 -13.58 17.89
C LEU A 271 4.69 -13.01 17.42
N ASN A 272 5.64 -12.78 18.33
CA ASN A 272 6.98 -12.33 17.98
C ASN A 272 7.73 -13.31 17.07
N ARG A 273 7.47 -14.62 17.16
CA ARG A 273 8.07 -15.62 16.27
C ARG A 273 7.54 -15.53 14.84
N HIS A 274 6.27 -15.13 14.65
CA HIS A 274 5.66 -15.01 13.32
C HIS A 274 6.35 -13.96 12.46
N TYR A 275 6.87 -12.89 13.06
CA TYR A 275 7.58 -11.82 12.35
C TYR A 275 8.77 -12.31 11.50
N SER A 276 9.32 -13.49 11.81
CA SER A 276 10.37 -14.12 10.99
C SER A 276 9.92 -14.44 9.56
N ARG A 277 8.62 -14.69 9.34
CA ARG A 277 8.05 -15.14 8.06
C ARG A 277 6.80 -14.38 7.63
N ILE A 278 6.22 -13.57 8.51
CA ILE A 278 5.00 -12.78 8.29
C ILE A 278 5.35 -11.30 8.45
N ALA A 279 5.06 -10.48 7.45
CA ALA A 279 5.23 -9.03 7.55
C ALA A 279 4.22 -8.43 8.54
N CYS A 280 4.57 -7.35 9.24
CA CYS A 280 3.66 -6.68 10.18
C CYS A 280 2.34 -6.28 9.51
N GLN A 281 2.42 -5.80 8.28
CA GLN A 281 1.29 -5.41 7.43
C GLN A 281 0.28 -6.55 7.26
N THR A 282 0.73 -7.80 7.15
CA THR A 282 -0.15 -8.97 6.92
C THR A 282 -1.20 -9.11 8.01
N CYS A 283 -0.78 -8.98 9.28
CA CYS A 283 -1.70 -9.09 10.41
C CYS A 283 -2.40 -7.77 10.72
N HIS A 284 -1.72 -6.64 10.53
CA HIS A 284 -2.21 -5.33 10.97
C HIS A 284 -3.00 -4.54 9.91
N ILE A 285 -3.10 -5.04 8.68
CA ILE A 285 -3.95 -4.47 7.62
C ILE A 285 -4.90 -5.57 7.10
N PRO A 286 -5.94 -5.93 7.89
CA PRO A 286 -6.86 -7.01 7.54
C PRO A 286 -7.70 -6.70 6.30
N THR A 287 -7.99 -5.42 6.07
CA THR A 287 -8.70 -4.89 4.91
C THR A 287 -8.14 -3.53 4.48
N TYR A 288 -8.26 -3.22 3.20
CA TYR A 288 -8.00 -1.92 2.61
C TYR A 288 -9.25 -1.40 1.87
N ALA A 289 -9.19 -0.20 1.31
CA ALA A 289 -10.34 0.49 0.73
C ALA A 289 -11.49 0.58 1.74
N LYS A 290 -11.15 0.96 2.98
CA LYS A 290 -12.06 0.94 4.13
C LYS A 290 -13.19 1.95 4.00
N VAL A 291 -12.94 3.08 3.32
CA VAL A 291 -13.92 4.17 3.19
C VAL A 291 -14.43 4.27 1.77
N ASN A 292 -13.56 4.51 0.78
CA ASN A 292 -13.97 4.57 -0.63
C ASN A 292 -13.56 3.34 -1.42
N ALA A 293 -14.31 3.02 -2.47
CA ALA A 293 -14.04 1.89 -3.34
C ALA A 293 -12.71 2.06 -4.08
N THR A 294 -12.06 0.94 -4.36
CA THR A 294 -10.85 0.89 -5.19
C THR A 294 -11.09 0.03 -6.41
N LYS A 295 -10.46 0.39 -7.53
CA LYS A 295 -10.60 -0.35 -8.77
C LYS A 295 -9.81 -1.65 -8.68
N MET A 296 -10.49 -2.76 -8.87
CA MET A 296 -9.93 -4.12 -8.83
C MET A 296 -9.69 -4.69 -10.22
N ALA A 297 -10.46 -4.24 -11.21
CA ALA A 297 -10.20 -4.58 -12.60
C ALA A 297 -10.39 -3.40 -13.56
N TRP A 298 -9.63 -3.42 -14.66
CA TRP A 298 -9.75 -2.49 -15.79
C TRP A 298 -9.61 -3.26 -17.11
N LYS A 299 -10.69 -3.34 -17.88
CA LYS A 299 -10.72 -3.99 -19.21
C LYS A 299 -10.71 -2.95 -20.32
N TRP A 300 -9.55 -2.67 -20.88
CA TRP A 300 -9.37 -1.76 -22.02
C TRP A 300 -9.97 -2.32 -23.32
N SER A 301 -10.09 -3.64 -23.44
CA SER A 301 -10.72 -4.33 -24.58
C SER A 301 -12.16 -3.89 -24.83
N GLU A 302 -12.84 -3.39 -23.80
CA GLU A 302 -14.21 -2.89 -23.90
C GLU A 302 -14.32 -1.40 -24.25
N ALA A 303 -13.20 -0.69 -24.33
CA ALA A 303 -13.19 0.73 -24.66
C ALA A 303 -13.61 0.99 -26.12
N GLY A 304 -14.13 2.19 -26.39
CA GLY A 304 -14.53 2.62 -27.73
C GLY A 304 -16.01 2.42 -28.08
N LYS A 305 -16.83 1.84 -27.19
CA LYS A 305 -18.29 1.77 -27.42
C LYS A 305 -18.87 3.17 -27.31
N LEU A 306 -19.67 3.57 -28.29
CA LEU A 306 -20.32 4.88 -28.35
C LEU A 306 -21.84 4.72 -28.38
N LEU A 307 -22.55 5.66 -27.79
CA LEU A 307 -24.01 5.73 -27.85
C LEU A 307 -24.40 6.88 -28.78
N ASN A 308 -25.08 6.58 -29.89
CA ASN A 308 -25.44 7.57 -30.91
C ASN A 308 -24.24 8.40 -31.41
N GLY A 309 -23.09 7.75 -31.59
CA GLY A 309 -21.84 8.39 -32.04
C GLY A 309 -21.16 9.29 -31.01
N LYS A 310 -21.62 9.30 -29.75
CA LYS A 310 -21.04 10.08 -28.65
C LYS A 310 -20.50 9.16 -27.55
N PRO A 311 -19.42 9.57 -26.85
CA PRO A 311 -18.95 8.84 -25.69
C PRO A 311 -19.99 8.88 -24.56
N TYR A 312 -20.04 7.81 -23.78
CA TYR A 312 -20.93 7.68 -22.63
C TYR A 312 -20.20 7.00 -21.46
N HIS A 313 -20.85 6.99 -20.32
CA HIS A 313 -20.38 6.31 -19.12
C HIS A 313 -21.54 5.59 -18.43
N ILE A 314 -21.19 4.61 -17.60
CA ILE A 314 -22.13 3.91 -16.72
C ILE A 314 -21.55 3.97 -15.32
N GLU A 315 -22.40 4.20 -14.33
CA GLU A 315 -22.04 4.22 -12.91
C GLU A 315 -22.76 3.09 -12.17
N ASP A 316 -22.14 2.60 -11.09
CA ASP A 316 -22.82 1.76 -10.11
C ASP A 316 -23.66 2.59 -9.13
N SER A 317 -24.31 1.92 -8.16
CA SER A 317 -25.12 2.58 -7.14
C SER A 317 -24.34 3.48 -6.17
N LEU A 318 -23.02 3.39 -6.17
CA LEU A 318 -22.12 4.22 -5.33
C LEU A 318 -21.51 5.39 -6.13
N GLY A 319 -21.89 5.54 -7.41
CA GLY A 319 -21.35 6.57 -8.29
C GLY A 319 -19.98 6.23 -8.87
N ASN A 320 -19.48 5.00 -8.71
CA ASN A 320 -18.24 4.60 -9.39
C ASN A 320 -18.54 4.33 -10.85
N HIS A 321 -17.75 4.89 -11.77
CA HIS A 321 -17.85 4.51 -13.17
C HIS A 321 -17.52 3.02 -13.33
N THR A 322 -18.46 2.22 -13.82
CA THR A 322 -18.26 0.82 -14.23
C THR A 322 -17.94 0.71 -15.71
N TYR A 323 -18.22 1.76 -16.48
CA TYR A 323 -17.82 1.89 -17.88
C TYR A 323 -17.52 3.35 -18.25
N LEU A 324 -16.49 3.57 -19.06
CA LEU A 324 -16.23 4.83 -19.76
C LEU A 324 -15.83 4.52 -21.20
N SER A 325 -16.45 5.15 -22.21
CA SER A 325 -16.05 4.93 -23.62
C SER A 325 -14.54 5.09 -23.85
N ILE A 326 -13.92 6.05 -23.16
CA ILE A 326 -12.50 6.37 -23.29
C ILE A 326 -11.55 5.39 -22.59
N LYS A 327 -12.07 4.47 -21.76
CA LYS A 327 -11.24 3.63 -20.88
C LYS A 327 -11.71 2.17 -20.79
N GLY A 328 -12.93 1.84 -21.20
CA GLY A 328 -13.48 0.49 -21.11
C GLY A 328 -14.22 0.25 -19.79
N ALA A 329 -14.22 -1.00 -19.34
CA ALA A 329 -15.00 -1.45 -18.19
C ALA A 329 -14.16 -1.59 -16.92
N PHE A 330 -14.80 -1.46 -15.76
CA PHE A 330 -14.17 -1.49 -14.45
C PHE A 330 -14.93 -2.34 -13.45
N GLU A 331 -14.18 -2.95 -12.52
CA GLU A 331 -14.72 -3.58 -11.32
C GLU A 331 -14.18 -2.86 -10.09
N TRP A 332 -15.06 -2.61 -9.12
CA TRP A 332 -14.75 -1.86 -7.90
C TRP A 332 -15.10 -2.68 -6.67
N LYS A 333 -14.33 -2.51 -5.59
CA LYS A 333 -14.65 -3.11 -4.29
C LYS A 333 -14.28 -2.16 -3.14
N THR A 334 -15.01 -2.30 -2.03
CA THR A 334 -14.76 -1.66 -0.73
C THR A 334 -14.44 -2.72 0.32
N ASN A 335 -13.73 -2.36 1.39
CA ASN A 335 -13.36 -3.27 2.49
C ASN A 335 -12.74 -4.57 1.99
N VAL A 336 -11.74 -4.43 1.11
CA VAL A 336 -11.15 -5.54 0.38
C VAL A 336 -10.15 -6.27 1.25
N GLU A 337 -10.27 -7.59 1.32
CA GLU A 337 -9.25 -8.46 1.90
C GLU A 337 -8.02 -8.52 0.97
N PRO A 338 -6.80 -8.29 1.49
CA PRO A 338 -5.60 -8.44 0.68
C PRO A 338 -5.42 -9.87 0.16
N ASP A 339 -4.84 -9.99 -1.02
CA ASP A 339 -4.14 -11.21 -1.42
C ASP A 339 -2.82 -11.29 -0.63
N TYR A 340 -2.27 -12.50 -0.45
CA TYR A 340 -1.02 -12.70 0.30
C TYR A 340 0.02 -13.39 -0.58
N VAL A 341 1.24 -12.86 -0.61
CA VAL A 341 2.33 -13.38 -1.44
C VAL A 341 3.65 -13.44 -0.66
N TRP A 342 4.53 -14.37 -1.03
CA TRP A 342 5.92 -14.34 -0.59
C TRP A 342 6.66 -13.18 -1.24
N PHE A 343 7.36 -12.40 -0.43
CA PHE A 343 8.07 -11.23 -0.90
C PHE A 343 9.36 -10.99 -0.13
N ASN A 344 10.47 -10.78 -0.85
CA ASN A 344 11.80 -10.52 -0.29
C ASN A 344 12.26 -9.06 -0.45
N GLY A 345 11.35 -8.17 -0.84
CA GLY A 345 11.65 -6.75 -1.02
C GLY A 345 12.17 -6.38 -2.41
N SER A 346 12.41 -7.34 -3.31
CA SER A 346 12.84 -7.10 -4.70
C SER A 346 11.75 -7.40 -5.72
N ALA A 347 11.68 -6.63 -6.81
CA ALA A 347 10.62 -6.75 -7.80
C ALA A 347 11.13 -6.60 -9.23
N GLN A 348 10.55 -7.35 -10.16
CA GLN A 348 10.74 -7.17 -11.59
C GLN A 348 9.56 -6.38 -12.17
N HIS A 349 9.83 -5.65 -13.26
CA HIS A 349 8.85 -4.80 -13.92
C HIS A 349 8.93 -5.01 -15.42
N TYR A 350 7.77 -5.05 -16.05
CA TYR A 350 7.66 -4.87 -17.49
C TYR A 350 8.06 -3.43 -17.83
N VAL A 351 9.07 -3.29 -18.68
CA VAL A 351 9.55 -2.04 -19.24
C VAL A 351 9.16 -2.00 -20.71
N ALA A 352 8.82 -0.83 -21.23
CA ALA A 352 8.48 -0.67 -22.63
C ALA A 352 9.56 -1.28 -23.54
N GLY A 353 9.17 -2.18 -24.45
CA GLY A 353 10.08 -2.93 -25.34
C GLY A 353 10.42 -4.35 -24.88
N ASP A 354 10.09 -4.75 -23.65
CA ASP A 354 10.15 -6.15 -23.24
C ASP A 354 9.22 -7.02 -24.08
N LYS A 355 9.48 -8.34 -24.13
CA LYS A 355 8.55 -9.30 -24.71
C LYS A 355 7.66 -9.89 -23.62
N VAL A 356 6.43 -10.26 -23.99
CA VAL A 356 5.53 -10.99 -23.11
C VAL A 356 6.04 -12.43 -22.93
N GLU A 357 6.22 -12.85 -21.67
CA GLU A 357 6.72 -14.19 -21.31
C GLU A 357 5.64 -15.13 -20.79
N SER A 358 4.51 -14.61 -20.29
CA SER A 358 3.42 -15.38 -19.69
C SER A 358 2.08 -14.65 -19.80
N VAL A 359 0.99 -15.39 -19.71
CA VAL A 359 -0.38 -14.88 -19.65
C VAL A 359 -1.06 -15.46 -18.40
N PRO A 360 -1.67 -14.63 -17.54
CA PRO A 360 -1.72 -13.17 -17.61
C PRO A 360 -0.33 -12.53 -17.43
N VAL A 361 -0.08 -11.41 -18.10
CA VAL A 361 1.21 -10.70 -18.03
C VAL A 361 1.36 -10.06 -16.65
N GLN A 362 2.38 -10.49 -15.90
CA GLN A 362 2.74 -9.84 -14.64
C GLN A 362 3.49 -8.54 -14.91
N VAL A 363 2.75 -7.43 -14.97
CA VAL A 363 3.32 -6.10 -15.28
C VAL A 363 4.37 -5.70 -14.25
N ASN A 364 4.17 -6.13 -13.00
CA ASN A 364 5.23 -6.23 -12.03
C ASN A 364 5.16 -7.58 -11.32
N LYS A 365 6.30 -8.17 -11.06
CA LYS A 365 6.46 -9.43 -10.35
C LYS A 365 7.19 -9.18 -9.05
N LEU A 366 6.51 -9.45 -7.93
CA LEU A 366 7.14 -9.43 -6.61
C LEU A 366 7.95 -10.72 -6.44
N LEU A 367 9.23 -10.60 -6.11
CA LEU A 367 10.13 -11.74 -5.96
C LEU A 367 10.13 -12.24 -4.53
N GLY A 368 10.38 -13.52 -4.36
CA GLY A 368 10.42 -14.17 -3.06
C GLY A 368 9.85 -15.59 -3.15
N SER A 369 10.16 -16.39 -2.14
CA SER A 369 9.63 -17.75 -2.05
C SER A 369 9.66 -18.27 -0.62
N VAL A 370 8.98 -19.39 -0.38
CA VAL A 370 9.07 -20.11 0.88
C VAL A 370 10.49 -20.62 1.20
N ASN A 371 11.36 -20.81 0.21
CA ASN A 371 12.73 -21.30 0.46
C ASN A 371 13.74 -20.15 0.64
N ASP A 372 13.33 -18.92 0.38
CA ASP A 372 14.16 -17.75 0.56
C ASP A 372 14.08 -17.29 2.04
N PRO A 373 15.21 -17.27 2.78
CA PRO A 373 15.22 -16.88 4.18
C PRO A 373 14.89 -15.39 4.41
N HIS A 374 15.03 -14.55 3.38
CA HIS A 374 14.69 -13.12 3.44
C HIS A 374 13.23 -12.84 3.08
N SER A 375 12.53 -13.82 2.52
CA SER A 375 11.11 -13.68 2.17
C SER A 375 10.20 -13.72 3.38
N LYS A 376 9.21 -12.82 3.38
CA LYS A 376 8.05 -12.84 4.28
C LYS A 376 6.76 -12.82 3.49
N ILE A 377 5.66 -13.21 4.11
CA ILE A 377 4.32 -13.08 3.54
C ILE A 377 3.85 -11.63 3.72
N TYR A 378 3.53 -10.97 2.61
CA TYR A 378 3.04 -9.59 2.55
C TYR A 378 1.60 -9.53 2.01
N PRO A 379 0.78 -8.56 2.49
CA PRO A 379 -0.53 -8.28 1.90
C PRO A 379 -0.37 -7.40 0.65
N VAL A 380 -1.10 -7.75 -0.41
CA VAL A 380 -1.07 -7.04 -1.68
C VAL A 380 -2.48 -6.85 -2.22
N LYS A 381 -2.71 -5.72 -2.89
CA LYS A 381 -3.79 -5.55 -3.86
C LYS A 381 -3.31 -6.10 -5.19
N ILE A 382 -4.05 -7.04 -5.77
CA ILE A 382 -3.83 -7.47 -7.15
C ILE A 382 -4.87 -6.79 -8.05
N HIS A 383 -4.43 -5.86 -8.87
CA HIS A 383 -5.25 -5.25 -9.91
C HIS A 383 -5.15 -6.08 -11.18
N ARG A 384 -6.29 -6.52 -11.72
CA ARG A 384 -6.38 -7.37 -12.91
C ARG A 384 -6.96 -6.59 -14.09
N GLY A 385 -6.82 -7.10 -15.30
CA GLY A 385 -7.40 -6.45 -16.45
C GLY A 385 -6.85 -6.96 -17.75
N ASP A 386 -7.07 -6.20 -18.80
CA ASP A 386 -6.42 -6.38 -20.08
C ASP A 386 -5.88 -5.04 -20.60
N GLN A 387 -4.87 -5.09 -21.45
CA GLN A 387 -4.37 -3.90 -22.13
C GLN A 387 -3.87 -4.25 -23.52
N ILE A 388 -3.75 -3.21 -24.35
CA ILE A 388 -3.39 -3.32 -25.76
C ILE A 388 -1.97 -3.90 -25.94
N TYR A 389 -1.84 -4.86 -26.85
CA TYR A 389 -0.59 -5.58 -27.16
C TYR A 389 -0.48 -5.83 -28.67
N ASP A 390 0.75 -5.98 -29.16
CA ASP A 390 1.05 -6.30 -30.55
C ASP A 390 1.39 -7.80 -30.69
N PRO A 391 0.56 -8.62 -31.35
CA PRO A 391 0.77 -10.06 -31.49
C PRO A 391 2.00 -10.44 -32.34
N GLU A 392 2.43 -9.58 -33.26
CA GLU A 392 3.54 -9.89 -34.15
C GLU A 392 4.89 -9.59 -33.49
N THR A 393 4.96 -8.50 -32.71
CA THR A 393 6.18 -8.16 -31.96
C THR A 393 6.25 -8.81 -30.57
N ASN A 394 5.12 -9.32 -30.09
CA ASN A 394 4.93 -9.90 -28.75
C ASN A 394 5.26 -8.91 -27.62
N MET A 395 4.83 -7.65 -27.76
CA MET A 395 5.04 -6.58 -26.79
C MET A 395 3.72 -5.93 -26.38
N LEU A 396 3.61 -5.51 -25.12
CA LEU A 396 2.61 -4.53 -24.70
C LEU A 396 2.83 -3.20 -25.44
N ILE A 397 1.74 -2.59 -25.88
CA ILE A 397 1.76 -1.31 -26.60
C ILE A 397 1.68 -0.16 -25.58
N GLN A 398 2.47 0.89 -25.81
CA GLN A 398 2.28 2.21 -25.19
C GLN A 398 1.43 3.06 -26.14
N PRO A 399 0.12 3.23 -25.93
CA PRO A 399 -0.71 4.05 -26.80
C PRO A 399 -0.64 5.53 -26.42
N LYS A 400 -0.90 6.39 -27.40
CA LYS A 400 -1.27 7.79 -27.18
C LYS A 400 -2.73 7.87 -26.79
N LEU A 401 -3.00 8.16 -25.53
CA LEU A 401 -4.34 8.24 -24.96
C LEU A 401 -4.88 9.68 -24.97
N TYR A 402 -4.02 10.67 -24.72
CA TYR A 402 -4.45 12.05 -24.50
C TYR A 402 -4.02 13.02 -25.60
N SER A 403 -4.95 13.88 -26.01
CA SER A 403 -4.71 15.13 -26.72
C SER A 403 -5.88 16.08 -26.45
N PRO A 404 -5.67 17.41 -26.37
CA PRO A 404 -6.78 18.36 -26.35
C PRO A 404 -7.51 18.46 -27.70
N ASN A 405 -6.93 17.95 -28.79
CA ASN A 405 -7.44 18.11 -30.14
C ASN A 405 -7.94 16.78 -30.71
N LYS A 406 -9.11 16.82 -31.37
CA LYS A 406 -9.59 15.70 -32.19
C LYS A 406 -8.74 15.60 -33.47
N GLY A 407 -8.46 14.38 -33.91
CA GLY A 407 -7.63 14.07 -35.09
C GLY A 407 -6.13 14.04 -34.81
N ASP A 408 -5.72 14.13 -33.55
CA ASP A 408 -4.32 14.06 -33.12
C ASP A 408 -3.94 12.65 -32.61
N SER A 409 -4.56 11.62 -33.19
CA SER A 409 -4.30 10.20 -32.95
C SER A 409 -4.45 9.75 -31.49
N ALA A 410 -5.17 10.50 -30.66
CA ALA A 410 -5.30 10.22 -29.24
C ALA A 410 -6.58 9.43 -28.98
N PHE A 411 -6.46 8.25 -28.37
CA PHE A 411 -7.60 7.34 -28.19
C PHE A 411 -8.80 8.00 -27.49
N TRP A 412 -8.58 8.85 -26.48
CA TRP A 412 -9.69 9.49 -25.75
C TRP A 412 -10.50 10.49 -26.57
N MET A 413 -10.00 10.93 -27.73
CA MET A 413 -10.69 11.85 -28.63
C MET A 413 -11.14 11.16 -29.93
N ASP A 414 -10.31 10.27 -30.46
CA ASP A 414 -10.49 9.68 -31.80
C ASP A 414 -11.09 8.28 -31.76
N PHE A 415 -11.02 7.58 -30.62
CA PHE A 415 -11.52 6.20 -30.44
C PHE A 415 -10.98 5.19 -31.46
N ASP A 416 -9.75 5.41 -31.95
CA ASP A 416 -9.04 4.51 -32.87
C ASP A 416 -7.77 3.96 -32.20
N TRP A 417 -7.75 2.66 -31.96
CA TRP A 417 -6.63 1.97 -31.33
C TRP A 417 -5.40 1.84 -32.22
N ASN A 418 -5.55 1.69 -33.54
CA ASN A 418 -4.41 1.60 -34.45
C ASN A 418 -3.66 2.94 -34.48
N LEU A 419 -4.39 4.05 -34.62
CA LEU A 419 -3.80 5.39 -34.61
C LEU A 419 -3.10 5.69 -33.26
N ALA A 420 -3.74 5.32 -32.15
CA ALA A 420 -3.16 5.52 -30.83
C ALA A 420 -1.91 4.66 -30.59
N ALA A 421 -1.94 3.40 -31.02
CA ALA A 421 -0.81 2.47 -30.92
C ALA A 421 0.37 2.95 -31.76
N GLU A 422 0.15 3.28 -33.04
CA GLU A 422 1.20 3.77 -33.93
C GLU A 422 1.87 5.02 -33.39
N ALA A 423 1.07 6.02 -32.98
CA ALA A 423 1.60 7.28 -32.46
C ALA A 423 2.40 7.10 -31.17
N GLY A 424 1.90 6.29 -30.24
CA GLY A 424 2.56 6.05 -28.96
C GLY A 424 3.83 5.20 -29.07
N MET A 425 3.82 4.15 -29.90
CA MET A 425 5.01 3.31 -30.14
C MET A 425 6.09 4.07 -30.92
N LYS A 426 5.69 4.85 -31.94
CA LYS A 426 6.59 5.75 -32.67
C LYS A 426 7.25 6.77 -31.73
N ARG A 427 6.51 7.30 -30.76
CA ARG A 427 7.04 8.24 -29.76
C ARG A 427 8.14 7.60 -28.90
N MET A 428 8.04 6.31 -28.65
CA MET A 428 9.02 5.52 -27.91
C MET A 428 10.18 4.99 -28.78
N GLY A 429 10.09 5.13 -30.10
CA GLY A 429 11.03 4.49 -31.02
C GLY A 429 10.92 2.96 -31.03
N LEU A 430 9.76 2.41 -30.65
CA LEU A 430 9.49 0.98 -30.63
C LEU A 430 8.71 0.56 -31.88
N PRO A 431 8.90 -0.67 -32.39
CA PRO A 431 8.18 -1.14 -33.57
C PRO A 431 6.70 -1.39 -33.25
N TYR A 432 5.86 -1.16 -34.25
CA TYR A 432 4.44 -1.51 -34.24
C TYR A 432 4.12 -2.18 -35.58
N SER A 433 3.51 -3.36 -35.54
CA SER A 433 3.24 -4.18 -36.72
C SER A 433 2.05 -3.70 -37.56
N GLY A 434 1.27 -2.74 -37.05
CA GLY A 434 -0.03 -2.38 -37.61
C GLY A 434 -1.18 -3.28 -37.13
N LYS A 435 -0.90 -4.22 -36.21
CA LYS A 435 -1.91 -5.07 -35.56
C LYS A 435 -1.87 -4.89 -34.06
N TYR A 436 -3.03 -4.93 -33.45
CA TYR A 436 -3.16 -4.99 -32.00
C TYR A 436 -4.21 -6.03 -31.59
N ASP A 437 -4.09 -6.48 -30.36
CA ASP A 437 -5.10 -7.25 -29.65
C ASP A 437 -5.02 -6.87 -28.15
N PHE A 438 -5.81 -7.48 -27.28
CA PHE A 438 -5.78 -7.27 -25.84
C PHE A 438 -5.32 -8.51 -25.12
N ILE A 439 -4.43 -8.34 -24.14
CA ILE A 439 -3.88 -9.42 -23.35
C ILE A 439 -4.15 -9.20 -21.87
N GLU A 440 -4.47 -10.29 -21.16
CA GLU A 440 -4.71 -10.24 -19.72
C GLU A 440 -3.44 -9.83 -18.97
N THR A 441 -3.60 -9.02 -17.93
CA THR A 441 -2.52 -8.50 -17.11
C THR A 441 -2.88 -8.49 -15.64
N GLU A 442 -1.86 -8.65 -14.80
CA GLU A 442 -1.96 -8.46 -13.36
C GLU A 442 -0.87 -7.53 -12.86
N MET A 443 -1.19 -6.73 -11.84
CA MET A 443 -0.28 -5.80 -11.20
C MET A 443 -0.45 -5.84 -9.68
N TYR A 444 0.66 -6.03 -8.97
CA TYR A 444 0.71 -6.24 -7.53
C TYR A 444 1.09 -4.95 -6.81
N TRP A 445 0.30 -4.54 -5.83
CA TRP A 445 0.51 -3.35 -5.02
C TRP A 445 0.56 -3.73 -3.54
N PRO A 446 1.74 -3.76 -2.91
CA PRO A 446 1.83 -3.98 -1.47
C PRO A 446 1.04 -2.93 -0.69
N VAL A 447 0.23 -3.42 0.25
CA VAL A 447 -0.62 -2.59 1.12
C VAL A 447 0.18 -2.22 2.36
N ASN A 448 0.32 -0.92 2.65
CA ASN A 448 1.20 -0.41 3.73
C ASN A 448 0.54 0.60 4.66
N HIS A 449 -0.62 1.15 4.29
CA HIS A 449 -1.41 2.08 5.08
C HIS A 449 -2.75 1.45 5.48
N MET A 450 -3.59 2.20 6.17
CA MET A 450 -4.82 1.71 6.80
C MET A 450 -4.57 0.67 7.88
N VAL A 451 -3.49 0.87 8.66
CA VAL A 451 -3.16 0.00 9.78
C VAL A 451 -4.30 0.03 10.80
N ALA A 452 -4.85 -1.15 11.11
CA ALA A 452 -6.00 -1.30 11.98
C ALA A 452 -5.61 -1.21 13.48
N PRO A 453 -6.57 -0.90 14.36
CA PRO A 453 -6.41 -1.06 15.81
C PRO A 453 -5.92 -2.46 16.20
N LYS A 454 -5.19 -2.58 17.32
CA LYS A 454 -4.58 -3.85 17.77
C LYS A 454 -5.61 -4.97 18.01
N ASP A 455 -6.83 -4.60 18.37
CA ASP A 455 -7.98 -5.47 18.62
C ASP A 455 -8.68 -5.92 17.33
N GLN A 456 -8.31 -5.34 16.19
CA GLN A 456 -8.82 -5.68 14.87
C GLN A 456 -7.74 -6.31 13.97
N SER A 457 -6.52 -6.54 14.48
CA SER A 457 -5.52 -7.31 13.75
C SER A 457 -5.98 -8.75 13.58
N LEU A 458 -5.49 -9.42 12.53
CA LEU A 458 -5.79 -10.84 12.31
C LEU A 458 -5.39 -11.68 13.52
N ASP A 459 -6.31 -12.55 13.93
CA ASP A 459 -6.06 -13.55 14.97
C ASP A 459 -5.47 -14.83 14.37
N CYS A 460 -5.19 -15.81 15.24
CA CYS A 460 -4.65 -17.10 14.82
C CYS A 460 -5.58 -17.80 13.82
N ASN A 461 -6.90 -17.80 14.07
CA ASN A 461 -7.87 -18.56 13.31
C ASN A 461 -8.07 -18.00 11.90
N ALA A 462 -7.83 -16.70 11.69
CA ALA A 462 -7.82 -16.11 10.37
C ALA A 462 -6.82 -16.80 9.41
N CYS A 463 -5.71 -17.32 9.93
CA CYS A 463 -4.66 -17.96 9.13
C CYS A 463 -4.59 -19.49 9.31
N HIS A 464 -4.84 -19.98 10.53
CA HIS A 464 -4.69 -21.37 10.95
C HIS A 464 -6.00 -22.17 10.83
N THR A 465 -6.74 -21.96 9.75
CA THR A 465 -7.99 -22.68 9.43
C THR A 465 -7.86 -23.40 8.10
N SER A 466 -8.39 -24.62 8.00
CA SER A 466 -8.41 -25.40 6.76
C SER A 466 -9.36 -24.81 5.72
N ASP A 467 -10.43 -24.16 6.18
CA ASP A 467 -11.49 -23.64 5.32
C ASP A 467 -11.41 -22.12 5.24
N ASN A 468 -11.19 -21.60 4.03
CA ASN A 468 -11.23 -20.17 3.70
C ASN A 468 -10.33 -19.27 4.57
N GLY A 469 -9.15 -19.77 4.95
CA GLY A 469 -8.15 -18.99 5.68
C GLY A 469 -7.40 -17.99 4.80
N ARG A 470 -6.88 -16.92 5.40
CA ARG A 470 -6.12 -15.84 4.72
C ARG A 470 -4.95 -16.37 3.89
N LEU A 471 -4.28 -17.42 4.38
CA LEU A 471 -3.11 -18.01 3.73
C LEU A 471 -3.45 -19.23 2.87
N ALA A 472 -4.73 -19.50 2.56
CA ALA A 472 -5.13 -20.70 1.83
C ALA A 472 -4.49 -20.82 0.43
N GLY A 473 -4.20 -19.69 -0.23
CA GLY A 473 -3.54 -19.68 -1.55
C GLY A 473 -2.04 -19.97 -1.53
N LEU A 474 -1.40 -20.04 -0.35
CA LEU A 474 0.04 -20.22 -0.22
C LEU A 474 0.41 -21.67 0.09
N ASN A 475 1.19 -22.29 -0.81
CA ASN A 475 1.59 -23.70 -0.73
C ASN A 475 3.09 -23.86 -0.41
N GLY A 476 3.52 -25.10 -0.15
CA GLY A 476 4.94 -25.47 0.01
C GLY A 476 5.48 -25.40 1.43
N PHE A 477 4.62 -25.21 2.43
CA PHE A 477 4.98 -25.26 3.85
C PHE A 477 3.78 -25.71 4.69
N TYR A 478 4.06 -26.19 5.90
CA TYR A 478 3.06 -26.65 6.86
C TYR A 478 2.65 -25.53 7.82
N ILE A 479 1.35 -25.29 7.94
CA ILE A 479 0.72 -24.41 8.91
C ILE A 479 -0.17 -25.27 9.82
N PRO A 480 0.09 -25.33 11.14
CA PRO A 480 -0.78 -26.02 12.08
C PRO A 480 -2.23 -25.56 11.97
N GLY A 481 -3.21 -26.48 11.98
CA GLY A 481 -4.64 -26.14 11.90
C GLY A 481 -5.19 -25.90 10.48
N ARG A 482 -4.36 -25.39 9.56
CA ARG A 482 -4.71 -25.31 8.12
C ARG A 482 -4.38 -26.61 7.40
N ASP A 483 -3.16 -27.11 7.60
CA ASP A 483 -2.64 -28.27 6.87
C ASP A 483 -2.69 -29.53 7.73
N SER A 484 -2.96 -30.66 7.10
CA SER A 484 -2.87 -31.99 7.71
C SER A 484 -1.65 -32.75 7.18
N ASN A 485 -0.98 -33.50 8.04
CA ASN A 485 0.08 -34.41 7.62
C ASN A 485 -0.13 -35.76 8.29
N SER A 486 -0.42 -36.80 7.49
CA SER A 486 -0.79 -38.11 8.00
C SER A 486 0.20 -38.72 8.99
N TRP A 487 1.51 -38.47 8.83
CA TRP A 487 2.53 -38.97 9.75
C TRP A 487 2.57 -38.19 11.06
N VAL A 488 2.49 -36.86 10.99
CA VAL A 488 2.41 -35.98 12.18
C VAL A 488 1.12 -36.27 12.95
N ASP A 489 0.00 -36.39 12.24
CA ASP A 489 -1.31 -36.68 12.83
C ASP A 489 -1.34 -38.08 13.46
N LEU A 490 -0.74 -39.09 12.82
CA LEU A 490 -0.59 -40.42 13.39
C LEU A 490 0.27 -40.40 14.65
N PHE A 491 1.44 -39.75 14.61
CA PHE A 491 2.33 -39.66 15.75
C PHE A 491 1.67 -38.91 16.92
N GLY A 492 0.96 -37.81 16.62
CA GLY A 492 0.18 -37.06 17.60
C GLY A 492 -0.91 -37.91 18.24
N LYS A 493 -1.67 -38.69 17.44
CA LYS A 493 -2.67 -39.65 17.95
C LYS A 493 -2.03 -40.73 18.83
N LEU A 494 -0.91 -41.31 18.40
CA LEU A 494 -0.20 -42.34 19.17
C LEU A 494 0.34 -41.79 20.50
N MET A 495 0.88 -40.57 20.51
CA MET A 495 1.32 -39.93 21.76
C MET A 495 0.16 -39.64 22.70
N PHE A 496 -0.96 -39.11 22.17
CA PHE A 496 -2.16 -38.85 22.98
C PHE A 496 -2.70 -40.15 23.61
N TRP A 497 -2.97 -41.17 22.80
CA TRP A 497 -3.49 -42.45 23.30
C TRP A 497 -2.49 -43.18 24.19
N GLY A 498 -1.19 -43.12 23.87
CA GLY A 498 -0.12 -43.68 24.68
C GLY A 498 -0.02 -43.01 26.06
N SER A 499 -0.13 -41.68 26.12
CA SER A 499 -0.13 -40.94 27.39
C SER A 499 -1.35 -41.27 28.25
N LEU A 500 -2.54 -41.36 27.64
CA LEU A 500 -3.78 -41.73 28.32
C LEU A 500 -3.68 -43.16 28.89
N LEU A 501 -3.14 -44.09 28.11
CA LEU A 501 -2.88 -45.46 28.55
C LEU A 501 -1.88 -45.49 29.71
N GLY A 502 -0.81 -44.70 29.64
CA GLY A 502 0.18 -44.59 30.73
C GLY A 502 -0.43 -44.08 32.04
N VAL A 503 -1.26 -43.02 31.97
CA VAL A 503 -1.99 -42.49 33.14
C VAL A 503 -2.94 -43.56 33.71
N PHE A 504 -3.65 -44.29 32.85
CA PHE A 504 -4.56 -45.35 33.27
C PHE A 504 -3.83 -46.51 33.95
N ILE A 505 -2.72 -46.99 33.37
CA ILE A 505 -1.87 -48.04 33.97
C ILE A 505 -1.34 -47.58 35.32
N HIS A 506 -0.88 -46.33 35.43
CA HIS A 506 -0.38 -45.78 36.69
C HIS A 506 -1.47 -45.67 37.76
N ALA A 507 -2.67 -45.23 37.39
CA ALA A 507 -3.83 -45.18 38.28
C ALA A 507 -4.24 -46.58 38.75
N LEU A 508 -4.27 -47.56 37.84
CA LEU A 508 -4.57 -48.95 38.16
C LEU A 508 -3.53 -49.57 39.09
N ALA A 509 -2.24 -49.33 38.85
CA ALA A 509 -1.16 -49.79 39.73
C ALA A 509 -1.28 -49.19 41.14
N ARG A 510 -1.64 -47.91 41.26
CA ARG A 510 -1.92 -47.27 42.56
C ARG A 510 -3.12 -47.90 43.25
N PHE A 511 -4.19 -48.20 42.52
CA PHE A 511 -5.39 -48.83 43.07
C PHE A 511 -5.10 -50.24 43.59
N ILE A 512 -4.42 -51.08 42.78
CA ILE A 512 -4.02 -52.44 43.19
C ILE A 512 -3.11 -52.40 44.42
N ASN A 513 -2.15 -51.48 44.48
CA ASN A 513 -1.27 -51.34 45.64
C ASN A 513 -2.01 -50.87 46.89
N SER A 514 -3.06 -50.04 46.74
CA SER A 514 -3.93 -49.65 47.85
C SER A 514 -4.73 -50.83 48.39
N LEU A 515 -5.24 -51.71 47.52
CA LEU A 515 -5.95 -52.92 47.95
C LEU A 515 -5.02 -53.88 48.71
N ARG A 516 -3.80 -54.08 48.22
CA ARG A 516 -2.77 -54.90 48.91
C ARG A 516 -2.37 -54.34 50.26
N LYS A 517 -2.25 -53.01 50.40
CA LYS A 517 -1.99 -52.38 51.71
C LYS A 517 -3.11 -52.62 52.71
N ASN A 518 -4.37 -52.55 52.25
CA ASN A 518 -5.52 -52.81 53.10
C ASN A 518 -5.63 -54.29 53.51
N GLU A 519 -5.20 -55.24 52.65
CA GLU A 519 -5.09 -56.65 53.01
C GLU A 519 -4.02 -56.88 54.08
N VAL A 520 -2.83 -56.27 53.95
CA VAL A 520 -1.74 -56.40 54.95
C VAL A 520 -2.10 -55.75 56.29
N GLU A 521 -2.74 -54.58 56.30
CA GLU A 521 -3.26 -53.98 57.53
C GLU A 521 -4.37 -54.84 58.18
N SER A 522 -5.16 -55.56 57.39
CA SER A 522 -6.17 -56.48 57.94
C SER A 522 -5.57 -57.78 58.52
N GLU A 523 -4.43 -58.25 57.99
CA GLU A 523 -3.68 -59.38 58.56
C GLU A 523 -2.94 -58.99 59.85
N GLU A 524 -2.35 -57.80 59.95
CA GLU A 524 -1.67 -57.32 61.17
C GLU A 524 -2.63 -57.03 62.34
N ILE A 525 -3.91 -56.77 62.08
CA ILE A 525 -4.95 -56.60 63.12
C ILE A 525 -5.50 -57.96 63.62
N SER A 526 -5.14 -59.07 62.97
CA SER A 526 -5.65 -60.42 63.27
C SER A 526 -4.70 -61.33 64.07
N ILE A 527 -3.58 -60.81 64.59
CA ILE A 527 -2.61 -61.52 65.44
C ILE A 527 -2.69 -61.07 66.90
#